data_AF-A0A2T2P264-F1
#
_entry.id   AF-A0A2T2P264-F1
#
_cell.length_a   1.000
_cell.length_b   1.000
_cell.length_c   1.000
_cell.angle_alpha   90.00
_cell.angle_beta   90.00
_cell.angle_gamma   90.00
#
_symmetry.space_group_name_H-M   'P 1'
#
loop_
_entity.id
_entity.type
_entity.pdbx_description
1 polymer ?
#
loop_
_entity_poly.entity_id
_entity_poly.type
_entity_poly.pdbx_seq_one_letter_code
_entity_poly.pdbx_strand_id
1 'polypeptide(L)' 'MASVATAWVLKKGCNPIVGLTSVQRVEQIMEAFTVELSDDECRYLEEEYRPRAVQAM' A
#
# COMPACT_ATOMS: atom_id res chain seq x y z
N MET A 1 -3.09 8.88 -1.18
CA MET A 1 -3.68 7.55 -1.45
C MET A 1 -2.61 6.49 -1.69
N ALA A 2 -1.72 6.66 -2.68
CA ALA A 2 -0.64 5.69 -2.92
C ALA A 2 0.25 5.47 -1.68
N SER A 3 0.56 6.53 -0.95
CA SER A 3 1.32 6.47 0.31
C SER A 3 0.66 5.58 1.37
N VAL A 4 -0.64 5.77 1.65
CA VAL A 4 -1.41 4.92 2.59
C VAL A 4 -1.45 3.46 2.15
N ALA A 5 -1.72 3.20 0.86
CA ALA A 5 -1.79 1.83 0.34
C ALA A 5 -0.43 1.12 0.45
N THR A 6 0.66 1.80 0.11
CA THR A 6 2.02 1.25 0.23
C THR A 6 2.41 1.03 1.68
N ALA A 7 2.14 1.98 2.58
CA ALA A 7 2.40 1.86 4.01
C ALA A 7 1.66 0.66 4.62
N TRP A 8 0.40 0.46 4.24
CA TRP A 8 -0.40 -0.70 4.68
C TRP A 8 0.20 -2.04 4.25
N VAL A 9 0.64 -2.16 2.99
CA VAL A 9 1.31 -3.37 2.50
C VAL A 9 2.66 -3.60 3.17
N LEU A 10 3.44 -2.54 3.38
CA LEU A 10 4.70 -2.61 4.12
C LEU A 10 4.49 -3.09 5.57
N LYS A 11 3.47 -2.58 6.26
CA LYS A 11 3.13 -2.99 7.64
C LYS A 11 2.72 -4.47 7.73
N LYS A 12 2.24 -5.07 6.65
CA LYS A 12 2.00 -6.51 6.55
C LYS A 12 3.29 -7.35 6.38
N GLY A 13 4.46 -6.72 6.43
CA GLY A 13 5.75 -7.40 6.22
C GLY A 13 6.02 -7.77 4.76
N CYS A 14 5.30 -7.17 3.81
CA CYS A 14 5.47 -7.42 2.38
C CYS A 14 6.46 -6.42 1.75
N ASN A 15 7.03 -6.79 0.60
CA ASN A 15 7.91 -5.93 -0.19
C ASN A 15 7.22 -5.56 -1.53
N PRO A 16 6.41 -4.47 -1.58
CA PRO A 16 5.63 -4.13 -2.77
C PRO A 16 6.51 -3.61 -3.91
N ILE A 17 6.18 -3.99 -5.15
CA ILE A 17 6.75 -3.39 -6.37
C ILE A 17 5.82 -2.26 -6.81
N VAL A 18 6.33 -1.03 -6.84
CA VAL A 18 5.55 0.16 -7.21
C VAL A 18 5.97 0.66 -8.59
N GLY A 19 5.05 0.61 -9.55
CA GLY A 19 5.26 1.17 -10.88
C GLY A 19 5.11 2.70 -10.88
N LEU A 20 6.13 3.42 -11.33
CA LEU A 20 6.18 4.88 -11.36
C LEU A 20 6.39 5.36 -12.80
N THR A 21 5.66 6.40 -13.21
CA THR A 21 5.72 6.95 -14.59
C THR A 21 6.19 8.40 -14.64
N SER A 22 6.58 8.98 -13.51
CA SER A 22 7.17 10.33 -13.44
C SER A 22 8.10 10.47 -12.24
N VAL A 23 9.04 11.41 -12.32
CA VAL A 23 10.00 11.72 -11.26
C VAL A 23 9.27 12.23 -10.01
N GLN A 24 8.25 13.05 -10.18
CA GLN A 24 7.45 13.59 -9.07
C GLN A 24 6.80 12.46 -8.25
N ARG A 25 6.43 11.34 -8.88
CA ARG A 25 5.88 10.19 -8.15
C ARG A 25 6.93 9.42 -7.36
N VAL A 26 8.22 9.52 -7.72
CA VAL A 26 9.33 8.96 -6.94
C VAL A 26 9.47 9.71 -5.61
N GLU A 27 9.35 11.03 -5.63
CA GLU A 27 9.40 11.81 -4.38
C GLU A 27 8.16 11.56 -3.52
N GLN A 28 6.98 11.49 -4.13
CA GLN A 28 5.72 11.23 -3.41
C GLN A 28 5.67 9.85 -2.76
N ILE A 29 6.27 8.81 -3.35
CA ILE A 29 6.23 7.48 -2.72
C ILE A 29 7.06 7.43 -1.44
N MET A 30 8.03 8.34 -1.26
CA MET A 30 8.81 8.42 -0.02
C MET A 30 7.93 8.76 1.19
N GLU A 31 6.82 9.49 0.98
CA GLU A 31 5.83 9.78 2.03
C GLU A 31 5.28 8.49 2.67
N ALA A 32 5.18 7.40 1.90
CA ALA A 32 4.68 6.12 2.40
C ALA A 32 5.48 5.58 3.61
N PHE A 33 6.78 5.88 3.68
CA PHE A 33 7.64 5.44 4.79
C PHE A 33 7.45 6.27 6.06
N THR A 34 6.79 7.42 5.97
CA THR A 34 6.46 8.29 7.11
C THR A 34 5.04 8.08 7.61
N VAL A 35 4.22 7.33 6.87
CA VAL A 35 2.84 7.03 7.27
C VAL A 35 2.85 5.86 8.24
N GLU A 36 2.54 6.14 9.50
CA GLU A 36 2.32 5.14 10.54
C GLU A 36 0.82 4.88 10.69
N LEU A 37 0.40 3.65 10.39
CA LEU A 37 -0.97 3.22 10.64
C LEU A 37 -1.04 2.53 12.00
N SER A 38 -2.07 2.83 12.78
CA SER A 38 -2.42 2.09 13.99
C SER A 38 -2.95 0.69 13.65
N ASP A 39 -3.09 -0.17 14.66
CA ASP A 39 -3.64 -1.51 14.46
C ASP A 39 -5.15 -1.49 14.16
N ASP A 40 -5.87 -0.50 14.69
CA ASP A 40 -7.28 -0.29 14.38
C ASP A 40 -7.50 0.18 12.94
N GLU A 41 -6.67 1.09 12.44
CA GLU A 41 -6.72 1.52 11.02
C GLU A 41 -6.35 0.38 10.07
N CYS A 42 -5.33 -0.43 10.41
CA CYS A 42 -4.98 -1.60 9.61
C CYS A 42 -6.13 -2.60 9.54
N ARG A 43 -6.82 -2.84 10.66
CA ARG A 43 -7.98 -3.72 10.73
C ARG A 43 -9.14 -3.16 9.91
N TYR A 44 -9.45 -1.88 10.04
CA TYR A 44 -10.48 -1.21 9.23
C TYR A 44 -10.24 -1.37 7.72
N LEU A 45 -8.97 -1.23 7.27
CA LEU A 45 -8.62 -1.45 5.87
C LEU A 45 -8.75 -2.92 5.43
N GLU A 46 -8.56 -3.88 6.35
CA GLU A 46 -8.67 -5.32 6.07
C GLU A 46 -10.11 -5.81 6.02
N GLU A 47 -11.00 -5.25 6.83
CA GLU A 47 -12.42 -5.67 6.95
C GLU A 47 -13.14 -5.67 5.59
N GLU A 48 -12.87 -4.65 4.76
CA GLU A 48 -13.46 -4.51 3.42
C GLU A 48 -12.61 -5.14 2.30
N TYR A 49 -11.39 -5.60 2.60
CA TYR A 49 -10.48 -6.12 1.58
C TYR A 49 -10.98 -7.45 1.00
N ARG A 50 -11.13 -7.50 -0.32
CA ARG A 50 -11.45 -8.73 -1.06
C ARG A 50 -10.34 -9.06 -2.05
N PRO A 51 -9.69 -10.24 -1.95
CA PRO A 51 -8.70 -10.64 -2.93
C PRO A 51 -9.34 -10.73 -4.31
N ARG A 52 -8.61 -10.30 -5.34
CA ARG A 52 -9.06 -10.47 -6.72
C ARG A 52 -9.02 -11.95 -7.08
N ALA A 53 -10.04 -12.43 -7.78
CA ALA A 53 -10.04 -13.78 -8.32
C ALA A 53 -8.84 -13.98 -9.24
N VAL A 54 -8.22 -15.16 -9.17
CA VAL A 54 -7.09 -15.51 -10.04
C VAL A 54 -7.59 -15.54 -11.48
N GLN A 55 -7.13 -14.57 -12.28
CA GLN A 55 -7.38 -14.50 -13.72
C GLN A 55 -6.25 -15.24 -14.45
N ALA A 56 -6.09 -16.53 -14.19
CA ALA A 56 -5.23 -17.36 -15.03
C ALA A 56 -6.03 -17.73 -16.29
N MET A 57 -5.41 -17.55 -17.47
CA MET A 57 -5.84 -18.24 -18.69
C MET A 57 -5.27 -19.66 -18.70
#